data_AF-K0VS98-F1
#
_entry.id   AF-K0VS98-F1
#
_cell.length_a   1.000
_cell.length_b   1.000
_cell.length_c   1.000
_cell.angle_alpha   90.00
_cell.angle_beta   90.00
_cell.angle_gamma   90.00
#
_symmetry.space_group_name_H-M   'P 1'
#
loop_
_entity.id
_entity.type
_entity.pdbx_description
1 polymer ?
#
loop_
_entity_poly.entity_id
_entity_poly.type
_entity_poly.pdbx_seq_one_letter_code
_entity_poly.pdbx_strand_id
1 'polypeptide(L)'
;MTATDPIIRQHLPIVHEAMHHVTHMTVRNRGTFGGSVAHADPATEMPMMTRFLGGTVIASSQRGRREIPAADFLSDRWSTRWNRTSL
;
A
#
# COMPACT_ATOMS: atom_id res chain seq x y z
N MET A 1 7.20 -4.61 10.96
CA MET A 1 5.91 -5.24 10.57
C MET A 1 6.10 -5.97 9.26
N THR A 2 6.08 -5.32 8.10
CA THR A 2 6.11 -6.00 6.79
C THR A 2 7.46 -6.67 6.43
N ALA A 3 8.58 -6.03 6.77
CA ALA A 3 9.94 -6.46 6.41
C ALA A 3 10.50 -7.66 7.21
N THR A 4 9.75 -8.17 8.19
CA THR A 4 10.22 -9.25 9.08
C THR A 4 9.14 -10.30 9.31
N ASP A 5 7.99 -10.18 8.63
CA ASP A 5 6.85 -11.05 8.84
C ASP A 5 7.03 -12.36 8.05
N PRO A 6 7.00 -13.53 8.71
CA PRO A 6 7.22 -14.81 8.05
C PRO A 6 6.12 -15.16 7.04
N ILE A 7 4.87 -14.73 7.25
CA ILE A 7 3.76 -14.97 6.33
C ILE A 7 3.99 -14.18 5.03
N ILE A 8 4.44 -12.93 5.16
CA ILE A 8 4.73 -12.07 4.00
C ILE A 8 5.95 -12.62 3.25
N ARG A 9 6.98 -13.09 3.96
CA ARG A 9 8.13 -13.75 3.33
C ARG A 9 7.72 -14.97 2.51
N GLN A 10 6.77 -15.76 3.01
CA GLN A 10 6.32 -16.98 2.35
C GLN A 10 5.45 -16.70 1.13
N HIS A 11 4.52 -15.74 1.20
CA HIS A 11 3.53 -15.51 0.15
C HIS A 11 3.89 -14.38 -0.81
N LEU A 12 4.63 -13.37 -0.35
CA LEU A 12 5.00 -12.17 -1.09
C LEU A 12 6.50 -11.84 -0.90
N PRO A 13 7.41 -12.74 -1.30
CA PRO A 13 8.85 -12.60 -1.02
C PRO A 13 9.45 -11.31 -1.60
N ILE A 14 8.96 -10.86 -2.75
CA ILE A 14 9.39 -9.59 -3.36
C ILE A 14 9.00 -8.37 -2.54
N VAL A 15 7.84 -8.41 -1.89
CA VAL A 15 7.40 -7.33 -0.97
C VAL A 15 8.27 -7.37 0.27
N HIS A 16 8.51 -8.55 0.84
CA HIS A 16 9.39 -8.70 1.99
C HIS A 16 10.77 -8.08 1.73
N GLU A 17 11.38 -8.38 0.57
CA GLU A 17 12.67 -7.81 0.19
C GLU A 17 12.62 -6.30 -0.02
N ALA A 18 11.62 -5.80 -0.77
CA ALA A 18 11.47 -4.37 -1.03
C ALA A 18 11.35 -3.54 0.26
N MET A 19 10.71 -4.09 1.31
CA MET A 19 10.52 -3.38 2.58
C MET A 19 11.83 -3.15 3.36
N HIS A 20 12.92 -3.86 3.03
CA HIS A 20 14.24 -3.56 3.59
C HIS A 20 14.84 -2.27 3.02
N HIS A 21 14.45 -1.87 1.80
CA HIS A 21 14.88 -0.63 1.13
C HIS A 21 14.04 0.59 1.54
N VAL A 22 12.86 0.37 2.10
CA VAL A 22 11.97 1.44 2.56
C VAL A 22 12.53 2.11 3.81
N THR A 23 13.23 3.23 3.64
CA THR A 23 13.70 4.15 4.71
C THR A 23 14.42 3.46 5.88
N HIS A 24 14.59 4.16 7.02
CA HIS A 24 15.20 3.63 8.23
C HIS A 24 14.15 3.06 9.21
N MET A 25 14.60 2.21 10.13
CA MET A 25 13.72 1.46 11.03
C MET A 25 12.74 2.33 11.84
N THR A 26 13.18 3.52 12.26
CA THR A 26 12.34 4.47 13.02
C THR A 26 11.13 4.98 12.25
N VAL A 27 11.29 5.22 10.93
CA VAL A 27 10.19 5.64 10.06
C VAL A 27 9.29 4.44 9.76
N ARG A 28 9.86 3.25 9.51
CA ARG A 28 9.08 2.01 9.30
C ARG A 28 8.24 1.58 10.51
N ASN A 29 8.66 1.93 11.72
CA ASN A 29 7.91 1.62 12.94
C ASN A 29 6.61 2.43 13.07
N ARG A 30 6.50 3.56 12.36
CA ARG A 30 5.29 4.39 12.34
C ARG A 30 4.54 4.36 11.02
N GLY A 31 5.24 4.09 9.91
CA GLY A 31 4.63 3.94 8.60
C GLY A 31 3.77 2.68 8.51
N THR A 32 2.62 2.79 7.86
CA THR A 32 1.74 1.65 7.58
C THR A 32 1.66 1.39 6.09
N PHE A 33 1.41 0.14 5.71
CA PHE A 33 1.24 -0.25 4.31
C PHE A 33 0.08 0.50 3.65
N GLY A 34 -1.08 0.52 4.31
CA GLY A 34 -2.26 1.25 3.85
C GLY A 34 -2.01 2.76 3.73
N GLY A 35 -1.33 3.37 4.71
CA GLY A 35 -1.00 4.79 4.67
C GLY A 35 -0.10 5.16 3.48
N SER A 36 0.92 4.34 3.19
CA SER A 36 1.79 4.55 2.03
C SER A 36 1.03 4.42 0.70
N VAL A 37 0.19 3.39 0.57
CA VAL A 37 -0.63 3.17 -0.64
C VAL A 37 -1.60 4.33 -0.86
N ALA A 38 -2.21 4.82 0.22
CA ALA A 38 -3.18 5.89 0.14
C ALA A 38 -2.55 7.29 -0.07
N HIS A 39 -1.29 7.46 0.31
CA HIS A 39 -0.48 8.63 -0.03
C HIS A 39 -0.11 8.69 -1.53
N ALA A 40 0.06 7.53 -2.17
CA ALA A 40 0.32 7.37 -3.60
C ALA A 40 1.50 8.21 -4.15
N ASP A 41 2.57 8.31 -3.37
CA ASP A 41 3.85 8.80 -3.89
C ASP A 41 4.47 7.74 -4.82
N PRO A 42 4.62 8.00 -6.13
CA PRO A 42 5.20 7.05 -7.06
C PRO A 42 6.66 6.68 -6.75
N ALA A 43 7.37 7.46 -5.92
CA ALA A 43 8.74 7.14 -5.49
C ALA A 43 8.78 6.07 -4.38
N THR A 44 7.64 5.70 -3.79
CA THR A 44 7.59 4.71 -2.71
C THR A 44 7.33 3.30 -3.23
N GLU A 45 7.91 2.32 -2.55
CA GLU A 45 7.87 0.93 -2.97
C GLU A 45 6.48 0.31 -2.79
N MET A 46 5.71 0.71 -1.77
CA MET A 46 4.43 0.06 -1.43
C MET A 46 3.33 0.29 -2.49
N PRO A 47 3.08 1.51 -3.00
CA PRO A 47 2.15 1.70 -4.12
C PRO A 47 2.57 0.95 -5.38
N MET A 48 3.87 0.96 -5.71
CA MET A 48 4.41 0.25 -6.87
C MET A 48 4.21 -1.26 -6.76
N MET A 49 4.55 -1.86 -5.63
CA MET A 49 4.36 -3.29 -5.39
C MET A 49 2.87 -3.67 -5.39
N THR A 50 2.01 -2.83 -4.82
CA THR A 50 0.56 -3.06 -4.79
C THR A 50 -0.03 -3.09 -6.22
N ARG A 51 0.42 -2.18 -7.09
CA ARG A 51 0.01 -2.18 -8.51
C ARG A 51 0.61 -3.35 -9.28
N PHE A 52 1.90 -3.62 -9.10
CA PHE A 52 2.62 -4.70 -9.79
C PHE A 52 2.01 -6.08 -9.51
N LEU A 53 1.63 -6.34 -8.26
CA LEU A 53 1.03 -7.60 -7.84
C LEU A 53 -0.48 -7.67 -8.14
N GLY A 54 -1.07 -6.65 -8.76
CA GLY A 54 -2.51 -6.62 -9.03
C GLY A 54 -3.37 -6.57 -7.76
N GLY A 55 -2.88 -5.89 -6.72
CA GLY A 55 -3.58 -5.79 -5.44
C GLY A 55 -4.92 -5.08 -5.54
N THR A 56 -5.76 -5.30 -4.53
CA THR A 56 -7.07 -4.65 -4.40
C THR A 56 -7.10 -3.82 -3.13
N VAL A 57 -7.46 -2.54 -3.27
CA VAL A 57 -7.66 -1.63 -2.14
C VAL A 57 -9.12 -1.71 -1.72
N ILE A 58 -9.31 -1.94 -0.42
CA ILE A 58 -10.62 -2.02 0.19
C ILE A 58 -10.86 -0.71 0.93
N ALA A 59 -11.75 0.12 0.39
CA ALA A 59 -12.12 1.39 0.99
C ALA A 59 -13.46 1.25 1.71
N SER A 60 -13.52 1.63 2.98
CA SER A 60 -14.74 1.60 3.79
C SER A 60 -15.23 3.01 4.08
N SER A 61 -16.54 3.24 4.14
CA SER A 61 -17.11 4.53 4.51
C SER A 61 -18.43 4.32 5.25
N GLN A 62 -19.03 5.40 5.76
CA GLN A 62 -20.39 5.34 6.32
C GLN A 62 -21.45 4.85 5.31
N ARG A 63 -21.14 4.90 4.00
CA ARG A 63 -22.03 4.44 2.93
C ARG A 63 -21.79 2.98 2.52
N GLY A 64 -20.85 2.29 3.17
CA GLY A 64 -20.48 0.91 2.87
C GLY A 64 -19.03 0.76 2.38
N ARG A 65 -18.72 -0.47 1.95
CA ARG A 65 -17.39 -0.91 1.53
C ARG A 65 -17.34 -1.09 0.02
N ARG A 66 -16.22 -0.71 -0.59
CA ARG A 66 -15.94 -0.95 -2.01
C ARG A 66 -14.54 -1.50 -2.20
N GLU A 67 -14.39 -2.34 -3.21
CA GLU A 67 -13.12 -2.90 -3.64
C GLU A 67 -12.68 -2.17 -4.91
N ILE A 68 -11.43 -1.70 -4.92
CA ILE A 68 -10.87 -0.87 -5.99
C ILE A 68 -9.57 -1.55 -6.44
N PRO A 69 -9.46 -1.99 -7.70
CA PRO A 69 -8.20 -2.50 -8.24
C PRO A 69 -7.08 -1.47 -8.07
N ALA A 70 -5.87 -1.89 -7.71
CA ALA A 70 -4.75 -0.98 -7.49
C ALA A 70 -4.40 -0.14 -8.72
N ALA A 71 -4.62 -0.69 -9.93
CA ALA A 71 -4.45 0.03 -11.18
C ALA A 71 -5.40 1.23 -11.31
N ASP A 72 -6.62 1.10 -10.80
CA ASP A 72 -7.64 2.16 -10.81
C ASP A 72 -7.50 3.09 -9.61
N PHE A 73 -6.98 2.57 -8.49
CA PHE A 73 -6.75 3.34 -7.28
C PHE A 73 -5.56 4.30 -7.45
N LEU A 74 -4.48 3.86 -8.09
CA LEU A 74 -3.26 4.64 -8.34
C LEU A 74 -3.28 5.22 -9.76
N SER A 75 -4.22 6.14 -10.01
CA SER A 75 -4.52 6.66 -11.35
C SER A 75 -3.48 7.64 -11.90
N ASP A 76 -3.00 8.59 -11.08
CA ASP A 76 -1.94 9.55 -11.45
C ASP A 76 -0.96 9.78 -10.29
N ARG A 77 0.16 10.43 -10.59
CA ARG A 77 1.16 10.87 -9.60
C ARG A 77 0.48 11.72 -8.50
N TRP A 78 0.54 11.27 -7.25
CA TRP A 78 -0.12 11.89 -6.08
C TRP A 78 -1.67 11.90 -6.12
N SER A 79 -2.30 11.10 -6.98
CA SER A 79 -3.77 10.98 -7.00
C SER A 79 -4.21 9.57 -6.64
N THR A 80 -5.20 9.50 -5.75
CA THR A 80 -5.94 8.27 -5.48
C THR A 80 -7.43 8.50 -5.68
N ARG A 81 -8.19 7.45 -6.01
CA ARG A 81 -9.67 7.52 -5.99
C ARG A 81 -10.27 7.53 -4.58
N TRP A 82 -9.45 7.88 -3.59
CA TRP A 82 -9.86 8.03 -2.21
C TRP A 82 -10.75 9.27 -2.07
N ASN A 83 -11.83 9.17 -1.29
CA ASN A 83 -12.71 10.31 -1.00
C ASN A 83 -12.61 10.67 0.49
N ARG A 84 -12.97 11.91 0.86
CA ARG A 84 -12.88 12.43 2.24
C ARG A 84 -13.65 11.63 3.28
N THR A 85 -14.55 10.74 2.87
CA THR A 85 -15.41 9.93 3.74
C THR A 85 -14.96 8.48 3.86
N SER A 86 -13.88 8.09 3.17
CA SER A 86 -13.37 6.72 3.16
C SER A 86 -12.24 6.55 4.18
N LEU A 87 -12.27 5.44 4.92
CA LEU A 87 -11.22 4.90 5.79
C LEU A 87 -10.66 3.61 5.19
#